data_AF-A0AAD1SAW2-F1
#
_entry.id   AF-A0AAD1SAW2-F1
#
_cell.length_a   1.000
_cell.length_b   1.000
_cell.length_c   1.000
_cell.angle_alpha   90.00
_cell.angle_beta   90.00
_cell.angle_gamma   90.00
#
_symmetry.space_group_name_H-M   'P 1'
#
loop_
_entity.id
_entity.type
_entity.pdbx_description
1 polymer ?
#
loop_
_entity_poly.entity_id
_entity_poly.type
_entity_poly.pdbx_seq_one_letter_code
_entity_poly.pdbx_strand_id
1 'polypeptide(L)'
;MSGCLWCSCGSWLWYYMCGAVPGSVVGSLSSGSTGSNRSKAWKYRTKAVNSQVDESLFGVKKPTKDDSPIVQKNEGGRRKTVSAPSMGHKPETIRIITSDLIRDLVVPSEDPSGKSLIMTSSEYHRIKTGAIVRTKEERERAMEALRAEKESVIEAVNERKNFMKIKEMTRKKNEKLNDLEEEAQERAQYLLGKANAMRMEQEDEVKKLNEVILNAKCHAIRDAQILEKRIITKEMSEEEKRLYQMMEVERNRAIKMQEEIEAKKKHERIRGKQLIIQQMEDNFESRILLEEQRAQEGQQMLQYLEKLQMEDYKEMEKKHQEQLEIQKEIKRINAENEKKKLEKKEQEKLLDLRVLDYTQQKIAREAEYEAEQERLKKEKEKEVARLRALQERARDYKAEQDELRAKRNQEAMERAWRQKEKERALKEAETNTMLKKSRLEQVAQKEHFLAVQAQRDRAEFDRVLRVQQEQTEKERKELEEKMSELHRHAAELRRQVRENEQKQLMTRIELFEGAKKLQEEARQRRARLDDLKKKKLDELKIAGLPDKYCSLVARKAEVPVV
;
A
#
# COMPACT_ATOMS: atom_id res chain seq x y z
N MET A 1 -43.85 69.12 -11.53
CA MET A 1 -44.54 69.27 -10.22
C MET A 1 -44.02 68.18 -9.28
N SER A 2 -43.86 68.53 -8.00
CA SER A 2 -43.81 67.71 -6.77
C SER A 2 -43.73 66.17 -6.87
N GLY A 3 -42.93 65.45 -6.08
CA GLY A 3 -42.05 65.84 -4.96
C GLY A 3 -41.94 64.70 -3.92
N CYS A 4 -40.90 64.75 -3.08
CA CYS A 4 -40.60 63.86 -1.94
C CYS A 4 -40.19 62.41 -2.27
N LEU A 5 -38.94 61.97 -1.99
CA LEU A 5 -38.22 61.82 -0.70
C LEU A 5 -38.63 60.55 0.07
N TRP A 6 -37.66 59.67 0.33
CA TRP A 6 -37.10 59.44 1.67
C TRP A 6 -35.73 58.76 1.57
N CYS A 7 -34.94 58.81 2.65
CA CYS A 7 -33.51 58.54 2.67
C CYS A 7 -33.15 57.62 3.85
N SER A 8 -32.20 56.68 3.72
CA SER A 8 -31.08 56.47 4.67
C SER A 8 -30.21 55.23 4.42
N CYS A 9 -28.91 55.45 4.61
CA CYS A 9 -27.75 54.58 4.87
C CYS A 9 -27.90 53.09 5.26
N GLY A 10 -26.89 52.29 4.87
CA GLY A 10 -26.57 50.98 5.45
C GLY A 10 -25.25 50.37 4.95
N SER A 11 -24.19 50.44 5.74
CA SER A 11 -22.80 50.06 5.42
C SER A 11 -22.54 48.61 4.96
N TRP A 12 -21.53 48.49 4.08
CA TRP A 12 -20.42 47.53 4.09
C TRP A 12 -20.64 46.12 4.70
N LEU A 13 -20.41 45.08 3.91
CA LEU A 13 -19.34 44.12 4.22
C LEU A 13 -18.83 43.40 2.95
N TRP A 14 -17.51 43.28 2.81
CA TRP A 14 -16.90 42.32 1.88
C TRP A 14 -17.09 40.91 2.44
N TYR A 15 -17.49 39.95 1.61
CA TYR A 15 -17.26 38.53 1.89
C TYR A 15 -16.90 37.77 0.61
N TYR A 16 -15.88 36.92 0.72
CA TYR A 16 -15.41 36.06 -0.36
C TYR A 16 -16.50 35.07 -0.79
N MET A 17 -16.80 35.00 -2.09
CA MET A 17 -17.32 33.78 -2.72
C MET A 17 -16.41 33.38 -3.87
N CYS A 18 -15.44 32.53 -3.56
CA CYS A 18 -14.66 31.82 -4.56
C CYS A 18 -15.48 30.65 -5.09
N GLY A 19 -15.70 30.58 -6.40
CA GLY A 19 -16.47 29.50 -7.03
C GLY A 19 -15.71 28.17 -7.00
N ALA A 20 -16.30 27.13 -6.43
CA ALA A 20 -15.71 25.80 -6.38
C ALA A 20 -15.80 25.10 -7.74
N VAL A 21 -14.64 24.78 -8.32
CA VAL A 21 -14.50 23.86 -9.46
C VAL A 21 -14.42 22.42 -8.93
N PRO A 22 -15.09 21.43 -9.56
CA PRO A 22 -15.00 20.03 -9.11
C PRO A 22 -13.61 19.44 -9.41
N GLY A 23 -12.77 19.36 -8.37
CA GLY A 23 -11.48 18.68 -8.42
C GLY A 23 -11.64 17.16 -8.37
N SER A 24 -11.30 16.48 -9.46
CA SER A 24 -11.23 15.03 -9.53
C SER A 24 -10.16 14.45 -8.59
N VAL A 25 -10.55 13.56 -7.68
CA VAL A 25 -9.63 12.79 -6.85
C VAL A 25 -8.88 11.77 -7.73
N VAL A 26 -7.64 12.07 -8.06
CA VAL A 26 -6.69 11.08 -8.58
C VAL A 26 -6.26 10.17 -7.44
N GLY A 27 -6.54 8.87 -7.56
CA GLY A 27 -6.22 7.88 -6.54
C GLY A 27 -4.72 7.68 -6.40
N SER A 28 -4.20 7.84 -5.18
CA SER A 28 -2.83 7.44 -4.85
C SER A 28 -2.82 5.94 -4.56
N LEU A 29 -2.31 5.16 -5.53
CA LEU A 29 -2.13 3.72 -5.39
C LEU A 29 -0.96 3.43 -4.43
N SER A 30 -1.28 3.03 -3.21
CA SER A 30 -0.30 2.45 -2.30
C SER A 30 0.10 1.05 -2.78
N SER A 31 1.31 0.95 -3.33
CA SER A 31 1.89 -0.33 -3.77
C SER A 31 2.26 -1.20 -2.57
N GLY A 32 1.30 -2.02 -2.11
CA GLY A 32 1.57 -3.10 -1.16
C GLY A 32 2.48 -4.15 -1.79
N SER A 33 3.64 -4.41 -1.20
CA SER A 33 4.56 -5.46 -1.62
C SER A 33 4.70 -6.52 -0.53
N THR A 34 4.38 -7.77 -0.87
CA THR A 34 4.59 -8.93 0.00
C THR A 34 4.98 -10.12 -0.88
N GLY A 35 6.21 -10.62 -0.77
CA GLY A 35 6.73 -11.60 -1.73
C GLY A 35 8.15 -12.11 -1.45
N SER A 36 8.37 -12.64 -0.24
CA SER A 36 9.40 -13.64 0.11
C SER A 36 10.74 -13.73 -0.65
N ASN A 37 11.86 -13.68 0.08
CA ASN A 37 12.81 -14.79 -0.03
C ASN A 37 13.63 -15.08 1.24
N ARG A 38 14.06 -16.35 1.40
CA ARG A 38 14.89 -16.85 2.50
C ARG A 38 16.38 -16.61 2.21
N SER A 39 17.20 -16.28 3.22
CA SER A 39 18.12 -17.25 3.86
C SER A 39 19.38 -16.67 4.52
N LYS A 40 19.70 -17.22 5.71
CA LYS A 40 21.03 -17.52 6.30
C LYS A 40 22.13 -16.43 6.39
N ALA A 41 22.28 -15.93 7.63
CA ALA A 41 23.45 -16.16 8.49
C ALA A 41 24.87 -15.70 8.04
N TRP A 42 25.36 -14.59 8.63
CA TRP A 42 26.46 -14.59 9.62
C TRP A 42 27.01 -13.16 9.89
N LYS A 43 27.03 -12.74 11.17
CA LYS A 43 28.14 -12.11 11.94
C LYS A 43 27.62 -11.30 13.13
N TYR A 44 28.52 -10.99 14.06
CA TYR A 44 28.21 -10.86 15.48
C TYR A 44 27.73 -9.47 15.94
N ARG A 45 26.98 -9.49 17.04
CA ARG A 45 26.51 -8.32 17.81
C ARG A 45 27.68 -7.71 18.60
N THR A 46 28.08 -6.49 18.25
CA THR A 46 29.07 -5.73 19.01
C THR A 46 28.56 -5.44 20.44
N LYS A 47 29.37 -5.78 21.44
CA LYS A 47 29.21 -5.35 22.83
C LYS A 47 30.56 -4.87 23.37
N ALA A 48 30.50 -3.89 24.26
CA ALA A 48 31.59 -3.24 25.00
C ALA A 48 32.40 -2.16 24.25
N VAL A 49 32.32 -0.94 24.81
CA VAL A 49 33.12 0.27 24.55
C VAL A 49 34.65 0.06 24.64
N ASN A 50 35.08 -0.61 25.71
CA ASN A 50 36.42 -0.48 26.25
C ASN A 50 36.98 -1.85 26.67
N SER A 51 38.03 -2.33 26.02
CA SER A 51 38.87 -3.42 26.53
C SER A 51 40.27 -3.26 25.96
N GLN A 52 41.25 -3.08 26.85
CA GLN A 52 42.66 -3.01 26.52
C GLN A 52 43.27 -4.32 27.03
N VAL A 53 43.67 -5.19 26.09
CA VAL A 53 44.37 -6.45 26.40
C VAL A 53 45.74 -6.36 25.75
N ASP A 54 46.77 -6.46 26.58
CA ASP A 54 48.16 -6.41 26.18
C ASP A 54 48.72 -7.84 25.98
N GLU A 55 49.73 -7.98 25.13
CA GLU A 55 50.26 -9.27 24.70
C GLU A 55 51.23 -9.85 25.73
N SER A 56 50.83 -10.91 26.46
CA SER A 56 51.71 -11.58 27.44
C SER A 56 51.33 -13.05 27.69
N LEU A 57 51.31 -13.87 26.63
CA LEU A 57 51.13 -15.33 26.77
C LEU A 57 52.06 -16.19 25.89
N PHE A 58 53.31 -15.76 25.68
CA PHE A 58 54.40 -16.68 25.36
C PHE A 58 55.62 -16.34 26.22
N GLY A 59 55.91 -17.18 27.20
CA GLY A 59 56.97 -16.92 28.18
C GLY A 59 58.36 -17.16 27.60
N VAL A 60 59.15 -16.08 27.46
CA VAL A 60 60.61 -16.16 27.28
C VAL A 60 61.30 -15.19 28.24
N LYS A 61 62.05 -15.78 29.18
CA LYS A 61 63.23 -15.25 29.91
C LYS A 61 63.31 -13.73 30.16
N LYS A 62 63.14 -13.30 31.42
CA LYS A 62 63.73 -12.04 31.90
C LYS A 62 65.21 -12.23 32.23
N PRO A 63 66.07 -11.21 31.97
CA PRO A 63 67.49 -11.27 32.27
C PRO A 63 67.78 -11.00 33.75
N THR A 64 68.88 -11.57 34.24
CA THR A 64 69.53 -11.15 35.47
C THR A 64 70.25 -9.81 35.27
N LYS A 65 70.36 -9.04 36.35
CA LYS A 65 71.48 -8.12 36.54
C LYS A 65 72.10 -8.42 37.90
N ASP A 66 73.32 -8.94 37.85
CA ASP A 66 74.21 -8.95 38.99
C ASP A 66 74.70 -7.52 39.25
N ASP A 67 74.87 -7.17 40.52
CA ASP A 67 76.16 -6.69 41.00
C ASP A 67 76.40 -7.23 42.41
N SER A 68 77.66 -7.62 42.66
CA SER A 68 78.13 -8.46 43.79
C SER A 68 78.35 -7.65 45.10
N PRO A 69 78.82 -8.19 46.25
CA PRO A 69 79.38 -9.54 46.48
C PRO A 69 79.05 -10.28 47.80
N ILE A 70 79.49 -11.54 47.82
CA ILE A 70 79.82 -12.43 48.96
C ILE A 70 80.08 -11.75 50.32
N VAL A 71 79.36 -12.18 51.36
CA VAL A 71 79.90 -12.49 52.70
C VAL A 71 79.12 -13.68 53.29
N GLN A 72 79.79 -14.79 53.61
CA GLN A 72 79.26 -15.82 54.50
C GLN A 72 79.53 -15.41 55.96
N LYS A 73 78.51 -15.43 56.82
CA LYS A 73 78.70 -15.48 58.28
C LYS A 73 77.64 -16.37 58.94
N ASN A 74 78.10 -17.10 59.95
CA ASN A 74 77.33 -18.05 60.74
C ASN A 74 76.15 -17.40 61.44
N GLU A 75 75.11 -18.18 61.75
CA GLU A 75 74.67 -18.28 63.15
C GLU A 75 73.99 -19.62 63.44
N GLY A 76 74.30 -20.21 64.60
CA GLY A 76 73.78 -21.50 65.03
C GLY A 76 72.74 -21.33 66.15
N GLY A 77 71.66 -22.12 66.10
CA GLY A 77 70.55 -22.02 67.06
C GLY A 77 69.92 -23.35 67.42
N ARG A 78 70.62 -24.24 68.13
CA ARG A 78 70.01 -25.43 68.76
C ARG A 78 69.46 -25.07 70.15
N ARG A 79 68.20 -25.41 70.43
CA ARG A 79 67.61 -25.32 71.79
C ARG A 79 67.24 -26.69 72.36
N LYS A 80 67.95 -27.03 73.44
CA LYS A 80 67.55 -27.70 74.70
C LYS A 80 66.50 -28.83 74.71
N THR A 81 66.89 -29.94 75.34
CA THR A 81 66.03 -30.76 76.22
C THR A 81 66.78 -31.09 77.53
N VAL A 82 66.03 -31.46 78.59
CA VAL A 82 66.39 -31.41 80.04
C VAL A 82 65.51 -32.47 80.76
N SER A 83 65.89 -33.23 81.81
CA SER A 83 67.16 -33.50 82.54
C SER A 83 67.00 -34.81 83.37
N ALA A 84 68.09 -35.39 83.92
CA ALA A 84 68.11 -36.01 85.26
C ALA A 84 69.55 -36.33 85.75
N PRO A 85 69.84 -36.37 87.08
CA PRO A 85 71.20 -36.32 87.62
C PRO A 85 71.76 -37.65 88.20
N SER A 86 73.08 -37.75 88.33
CA SER A 86 73.76 -38.80 89.12
C SER A 86 74.26 -38.26 90.47
N MET A 87 74.00 -38.98 91.57
CA MET A 87 74.45 -38.63 92.91
C MET A 87 75.95 -38.94 93.09
N GLY A 88 76.77 -37.90 93.28
CA GLY A 88 78.17 -38.03 93.68
C GLY A 88 78.35 -37.66 95.16
N HIS A 89 79.03 -38.53 95.91
CA HIS A 89 79.39 -38.29 97.32
C HIS A 89 80.41 -37.15 97.42
N LYS A 90 80.28 -36.27 98.41
CA LYS A 90 81.15 -35.08 98.59
C LYS A 90 82.02 -35.25 99.86
N PRO A 91 83.31 -34.88 99.85
CA PRO A 91 84.10 -34.79 101.07
C PRO A 91 83.68 -33.58 101.91
N GLU A 92 83.92 -33.65 103.23
CA GLU A 92 83.60 -32.57 104.16
C GLU A 92 84.60 -31.40 104.04
N THR A 93 84.08 -30.18 104.08
CA THR A 93 84.85 -28.92 103.99
C THR A 93 84.40 -27.95 105.05
N ILE A 94 85.35 -27.35 105.78
CA ILE A 94 85.06 -26.33 106.79
C ILE A 94 85.29 -24.93 106.18
N ARG A 95 84.32 -24.03 106.41
CA ARG A 95 84.37 -22.63 105.97
C ARG A 95 84.91 -21.73 107.06
N ILE A 96 85.93 -20.93 106.73
CA ILE A 96 86.45 -19.87 107.61
C ILE A 96 86.13 -18.52 106.96
N ILE A 97 85.55 -17.61 107.75
CA ILE A 97 85.09 -16.29 107.34
C ILE A 97 85.92 -15.24 108.06
N THR A 98 86.67 -14.43 107.33
CA THR A 98 87.18 -13.12 107.78
C THR A 98 86.72 -12.04 106.80
N SER A 99 86.81 -10.76 107.22
CA SER A 99 86.03 -9.64 106.66
C SER A 99 86.08 -9.47 105.14
N ASP A 100 87.17 -9.87 104.49
CA ASP A 100 87.44 -9.53 103.09
C ASP A 100 87.68 -10.75 102.16
N LEU A 101 87.41 -12.00 102.58
CA LEU A 101 87.06 -13.14 101.69
C LEU A 101 86.79 -14.44 102.47
N ILE A 102 85.84 -15.27 102.01
CA ILE A 102 85.54 -16.62 102.54
C ILE A 102 86.28 -17.69 101.73
N ARG A 103 86.87 -18.69 102.38
CA ARG A 103 87.56 -19.82 101.73
C ARG A 103 87.13 -21.17 102.30
N ASP A 104 87.10 -22.19 101.44
CA ASP A 104 86.66 -23.55 101.74
C ASP A 104 87.90 -24.47 101.75
N LEU A 105 88.19 -25.12 102.88
CA LEU A 105 89.31 -26.06 103.02
C LEU A 105 88.79 -27.50 103.15
N VAL A 106 89.38 -28.42 102.38
CA VAL A 106 89.13 -29.87 102.43
C VAL A 106 90.06 -30.51 103.45
N VAL A 107 89.53 -31.33 104.36
CA VAL A 107 90.33 -32.05 105.36
C VAL A 107 90.61 -33.47 104.87
N PRO A 108 91.88 -33.90 104.71
CA PRO A 108 92.22 -35.31 104.45
C PRO A 108 91.94 -36.16 105.70
N SER A 109 91.24 -37.28 105.53
CA SER A 109 91.04 -38.28 106.57
C SER A 109 92.03 -39.43 106.35
N GLU A 110 93.00 -39.58 107.26
CA GLU A 110 93.88 -40.75 107.31
C GLU A 110 93.43 -41.69 108.43
N ASP A 111 93.17 -42.95 108.09
CA ASP A 111 92.93 -44.01 109.08
C ASP A 111 94.26 -44.43 109.74
N PRO A 112 94.32 -44.52 111.08
CA PRO A 112 95.50 -45.01 111.78
C PRO A 112 95.65 -46.53 111.62
N SER A 113 96.91 -47.02 111.63
CA SER A 113 97.26 -48.43 111.38
C SER A 113 97.01 -48.92 109.94
N GLY A 114 97.90 -48.53 109.02
CA GLY A 114 97.91 -48.94 107.60
C GLY A 114 98.18 -50.43 107.32
N LYS A 115 97.36 -51.33 107.87
CA LYS A 115 97.37 -52.79 107.62
C LYS A 115 95.96 -53.43 107.54
N SER A 116 94.90 -52.65 107.37
CA SER A 116 93.53 -53.15 107.20
C SER A 116 92.82 -52.50 106.00
N LEU A 117 92.56 -53.28 104.96
CA LEU A 117 91.82 -52.85 103.78
C LEU A 117 90.31 -52.86 104.07
N ILE A 118 89.71 -51.70 104.37
CA ILE A 118 88.26 -51.55 104.51
C ILE A 118 87.63 -51.68 103.12
N MET A 119 87.08 -52.86 102.82
CA MET A 119 86.48 -53.15 101.52
C MET A 119 84.95 -53.03 101.58
N THR A 120 84.38 -52.22 100.68
CA THR A 120 82.92 -52.04 100.58
C THR A 120 82.21 -53.35 100.19
N SER A 121 80.94 -53.53 100.56
CA SER A 121 80.20 -54.79 100.27
C SER A 121 80.16 -55.12 98.77
N SER A 122 79.99 -54.10 97.93
CA SER A 122 80.08 -54.17 96.47
C SER A 122 81.45 -54.62 95.98
N GLU A 123 82.55 -54.18 96.61
CA GLU A 123 83.90 -54.61 96.27
C GLU A 123 84.26 -55.98 96.82
N TYR A 124 83.79 -56.32 98.03
CA TYR A 124 83.88 -57.66 98.57
C TYR A 124 83.14 -58.66 97.66
N HIS A 125 81.97 -58.30 97.14
CA HIS A 125 81.27 -59.11 96.14
C HIS A 125 81.95 -59.10 94.76
N ARG A 126 82.55 -57.98 94.33
CA ARG A 126 83.37 -57.90 93.10
C ARG A 126 84.58 -58.83 93.16
N ILE A 127 85.31 -58.85 94.29
CA ILE A 127 86.44 -59.76 94.49
C ILE A 127 85.95 -61.19 94.70
N LYS A 128 84.88 -61.43 95.47
CA LYS A 128 84.31 -62.78 95.66
C LYS A 128 83.79 -63.40 94.36
N THR A 129 83.20 -62.61 93.45
CA THR A 129 82.77 -63.09 92.13
C THR A 129 83.90 -63.16 91.11
N GLY A 130 84.92 -62.29 91.22
CA GLY A 130 86.12 -62.32 90.37
C GLY A 130 87.17 -63.38 90.75
N ALA A 131 87.21 -63.81 92.01
CA ALA A 131 88.09 -64.85 92.52
C ALA A 131 87.57 -66.27 92.27
N ILE A 132 86.27 -66.43 91.96
CA ILE A 132 85.74 -67.68 91.42
C ILE A 132 86.29 -67.84 90.01
N VAL A 133 87.19 -68.81 89.83
CA VAL A 133 87.75 -69.18 88.52
C VAL A 133 86.65 -69.84 87.69
N ARG A 134 85.81 -69.02 87.05
CA ARG A 134 84.82 -69.48 86.08
C ARG A 134 85.53 -70.20 84.94
N THR A 135 85.03 -71.38 84.61
CA THR A 135 85.47 -72.12 83.41
C THR A 135 85.19 -71.28 82.16
N LYS A 136 85.87 -71.56 81.04
CA LYS A 136 85.65 -70.82 79.77
C LYS A 136 84.17 -70.72 79.42
N GLU A 137 83.46 -71.84 79.52
CA GLU A 137 82.03 -71.98 79.25
C GLU A 137 81.14 -71.09 80.12
N GLU A 138 81.48 -70.86 81.41
CA GLU A 138 80.72 -69.96 82.28
C GLU A 138 80.99 -68.49 82.00
N ARG A 139 82.19 -68.18 81.50
CA ARG A 139 82.59 -66.82 81.10
C ARG A 139 81.99 -66.45 79.75
N GLU A 140 81.93 -67.40 78.84
CA GLU A 140 81.23 -67.32 77.55
C GLU A 140 79.72 -67.20 77.77
N ARG A 141 79.08 -68.10 78.54
CA ARG A 141 77.65 -67.98 78.89
C ARG A 141 77.28 -66.64 79.55
N ALA A 142 78.14 -66.08 80.40
CA ALA A 142 77.89 -64.75 81.00
C ALA A 142 78.05 -63.59 80.01
N MET A 143 79.00 -63.69 79.07
CA MET A 143 79.16 -62.72 77.97
C MET A 143 78.02 -62.83 76.95
N GLU A 144 77.55 -64.04 76.66
CA GLU A 144 76.39 -64.32 75.82
C GLU A 144 75.10 -63.81 76.46
N ALA A 145 74.88 -64.04 77.76
CA ALA A 145 73.76 -63.46 78.48
C ALA A 145 73.75 -61.92 78.43
N LEU A 146 74.91 -61.27 78.62
CA LEU A 146 75.04 -59.81 78.51
C LEU A 146 74.87 -59.29 77.07
N ARG A 147 75.25 -60.08 76.06
CA ARG A 147 74.98 -59.77 74.64
C ARG A 147 73.50 -59.92 74.33
N ALA A 148 72.87 -61.03 74.71
CA ALA A 148 71.45 -61.29 74.54
C ALA A 148 70.57 -60.23 75.25
N GLU A 149 70.97 -59.77 76.45
CA GLU A 149 70.29 -58.65 77.12
C GLU A 149 70.39 -57.36 76.29
N LYS A 150 71.59 -57.01 75.80
CA LYS A 150 71.77 -55.82 74.94
C LYS A 150 71.07 -55.93 73.59
N GLU A 151 71.10 -57.12 72.98
CA GLU A 151 70.43 -57.44 71.73
C GLU A 151 68.91 -57.35 71.91
N SER A 152 68.33 -57.93 72.96
CA SER A 152 66.88 -57.80 73.25
C SER A 152 66.44 -56.35 73.50
N VAL A 153 67.29 -55.53 74.14
CA VAL A 153 67.02 -54.08 74.29
C VAL A 153 67.09 -53.35 72.95
N ILE A 154 68.05 -53.68 72.09
CA ILE A 154 68.17 -53.11 70.73
C ILE A 154 67.02 -53.57 69.83
N GLU A 155 66.61 -54.83 69.91
CA GLU A 155 65.46 -55.42 69.22
C GLU A 155 64.17 -54.73 69.67
N ALA A 156 63.90 -54.62 70.97
CA ALA A 156 62.73 -53.89 71.47
C ALA A 156 62.72 -52.40 71.06
N VAL A 157 63.86 -51.77 70.79
CA VAL A 157 63.95 -50.42 70.21
C VAL A 157 63.69 -50.44 68.70
N ASN A 158 64.21 -51.44 67.98
CA ASN A 158 64.00 -51.62 66.55
C ASN A 158 62.57 -52.01 66.20
N GLU A 159 61.92 -52.87 66.98
CA GLU A 159 60.50 -53.19 66.88
C GLU A 159 59.64 -51.94 67.07
N ARG A 160 59.93 -51.13 68.10
CA ARG A 160 59.24 -49.83 68.29
C ARG A 160 59.46 -48.88 67.12
N LYS A 161 60.69 -48.79 66.58
CA LYS A 161 60.97 -48.01 65.34
C LYS A 161 60.22 -48.57 64.13
N ASN A 162 60.15 -49.88 63.97
CA ASN A 162 59.49 -50.52 62.83
C ASN A 162 57.96 -50.40 62.93
N PHE A 163 57.39 -50.56 64.13
CA PHE A 163 55.97 -50.30 64.39
C PHE A 163 55.61 -48.83 64.13
N MET A 164 56.45 -47.88 64.55
CA MET A 164 56.24 -46.46 64.24
C MET A 164 56.38 -46.17 62.75
N LYS A 165 57.36 -46.75 62.04
CA LYS A 165 57.46 -46.66 60.57
C LYS A 165 56.24 -47.25 59.87
N ILE A 166 55.75 -48.42 60.30
CA ILE A 166 54.55 -49.05 59.74
C ILE A 166 53.33 -48.15 59.98
N LYS A 167 53.15 -47.62 61.21
CA LYS A 167 52.09 -46.66 61.53
C LYS A 167 52.19 -45.38 60.70
N GLU A 168 53.39 -44.85 60.47
CA GLU A 168 53.61 -43.67 59.63
C GLU A 168 53.31 -43.97 58.14
N MET A 169 53.67 -45.15 57.64
CA MET A 169 53.32 -45.59 56.29
C MET A 169 51.81 -45.84 56.14
N THR A 170 51.12 -46.37 57.15
CA THR A 170 49.65 -46.43 57.13
C THR A 170 49.01 -45.05 57.25
N ARG A 171 49.61 -44.12 58.00
CA ARG A 171 49.13 -42.73 58.09
C ARG A 171 49.24 -42.03 56.74
N LYS A 172 50.36 -42.19 56.03
CA LYS A 172 50.58 -41.64 54.67
C LYS A 172 49.69 -42.29 53.60
N LYS A 173 49.31 -43.56 53.76
CA LYS A 173 48.36 -44.25 52.87
C LYS A 173 46.89 -43.90 53.14
N ASN A 174 46.57 -43.54 54.39
CA ASN A 174 45.23 -43.13 54.82
C ASN A 174 45.11 -41.61 54.99
N GLU A 175 46.10 -40.86 54.52
CA GLU A 175 46.06 -39.41 54.43
C GLU A 175 45.04 -39.09 53.33
N LYS A 176 44.00 -38.32 53.68
CA LYS A 176 43.00 -37.94 52.70
C LYS A 176 43.67 -37.11 51.61
N LEU A 177 43.24 -37.31 50.37
CA LEU A 177 43.63 -36.47 49.26
C LEU A 177 43.32 -35.01 49.61
N ASN A 178 44.22 -34.10 49.25
CA ASN A 178 44.01 -32.69 49.46
C ASN A 178 42.80 -32.23 48.60
N ASP A 179 42.05 -31.19 49.00
CA ASP A 179 40.86 -30.74 48.25
C ASP A 179 41.20 -30.44 46.76
N LEU A 180 42.42 -29.97 46.50
CA LEU A 180 42.98 -29.73 45.16
C LEU A 180 43.29 -31.02 44.37
N GLU A 181 43.61 -32.11 45.07
CA GLU A 181 43.86 -33.44 44.48
C GLU A 181 42.54 -34.18 44.22
N GLU A 182 41.55 -34.04 45.09
CA GLU A 182 40.18 -34.52 44.84
C GLU A 182 39.57 -33.80 43.63
N GLU A 183 39.65 -32.47 43.55
CA GLU A 183 39.19 -31.70 42.38
C GLU A 183 39.97 -32.09 41.10
N ALA A 184 41.28 -32.36 41.21
CA ALA A 184 42.07 -32.85 40.08
C ALA A 184 41.62 -34.25 39.63
N GLN A 185 41.24 -35.13 40.55
CA GLN A 185 40.68 -36.45 40.22
C GLN A 185 39.29 -36.35 39.59
N GLU A 186 38.39 -35.51 40.10
CA GLU A 186 37.08 -35.27 39.49
C GLU A 186 37.21 -34.71 38.08
N ARG A 187 38.09 -33.72 37.87
CA ARG A 187 38.40 -33.17 36.55
C ARG A 187 38.98 -34.25 35.63
N ALA A 188 39.89 -35.10 36.11
CA ALA A 188 40.44 -36.20 35.33
C ALA A 188 39.39 -37.26 34.96
N GLN A 189 38.50 -37.63 35.89
CA GLN A 189 37.39 -38.55 35.65
C GLN A 189 36.35 -37.97 34.69
N TYR A 190 36.01 -36.68 34.82
CA TYR A 190 35.14 -35.96 33.87
C TYR A 190 35.77 -35.91 32.47
N LEU A 191 37.07 -35.62 32.36
CA LEU A 191 37.78 -35.63 31.08
C LEU A 191 37.84 -37.04 30.47
N LEU A 192 38.06 -38.08 31.27
CA LEU A 192 38.03 -39.48 30.83
C LEU A 192 36.62 -39.88 30.36
N GLY A 193 35.59 -39.56 31.15
CA GLY A 193 34.19 -39.80 30.81
C GLY A 193 33.76 -39.08 29.55
N LYS A 194 34.16 -37.82 29.38
CA LYS A 194 33.94 -37.03 28.16
C LYS A 194 34.70 -37.60 26.96
N ALA A 195 35.94 -38.06 27.14
CA ALA A 195 36.71 -38.72 26.09
C ALA A 195 36.06 -40.05 25.65
N ASN A 196 35.58 -40.85 26.61
CA ASN A 196 34.83 -42.07 26.34
C ASN A 196 33.50 -41.78 25.63
N ALA A 197 32.74 -40.79 26.08
CA ALA A 197 31.51 -40.36 25.39
C ALA A 197 31.78 -39.91 23.95
N MET A 198 32.83 -39.09 23.72
CA MET A 198 33.23 -38.69 22.37
C MET A 198 33.70 -39.86 21.50
N ARG A 199 34.22 -40.96 22.09
CA ARG A 199 34.51 -42.20 21.36
C ARG A 199 33.24 -42.96 20.99
N MET A 200 32.27 -43.09 21.90
CA MET A 200 30.98 -43.72 21.61
C MET A 200 30.22 -42.95 20.52
N GLU A 201 30.18 -41.62 20.58
CA GLU A 201 29.58 -40.75 19.55
C GLU A 201 30.28 -40.85 18.17
N GLN A 202 31.54 -41.34 18.14
CA GLN A 202 32.26 -41.62 16.91
C GLN A 202 31.96 -43.01 16.32
N GLU A 203 31.21 -43.87 17.02
CA GLU A 203 30.76 -45.16 16.46
C GLU A 203 29.68 -44.94 15.40
N ASP A 204 29.78 -45.64 14.28
CA ASP A 204 28.92 -45.37 13.11
C ASP A 204 27.44 -45.71 13.34
N GLU A 205 27.13 -46.59 14.30
CA GLU A 205 25.76 -46.86 14.74
C GLU A 205 25.16 -45.67 15.49
N VAL A 206 25.93 -45.05 16.38
CA VAL A 206 25.52 -43.84 17.12
C VAL A 206 25.37 -42.65 16.16
N LYS A 207 26.23 -42.51 15.15
CA LYS A 207 26.05 -41.49 14.09
C LYS A 207 24.75 -41.68 13.30
N LYS A 208 24.43 -42.91 12.89
CA LYS A 208 23.16 -43.24 12.19
C LYS A 208 21.94 -42.97 13.08
N LEU A 209 22.02 -43.31 14.36
CA LEU A 209 20.99 -43.01 15.34
C LEU A 209 20.80 -41.50 15.53
N ASN A 210 21.90 -40.74 15.61
CA ASN A 210 21.88 -39.27 15.66
C ASN A 210 21.27 -38.65 14.39
N GLU A 211 21.53 -39.21 13.21
CA GLU A 211 20.88 -38.81 11.95
C GLU A 211 19.36 -39.04 12.00
N VAL A 212 18.92 -40.22 12.45
CA VAL A 212 17.49 -40.54 12.62
C VAL A 212 16.84 -39.61 13.65
N ILE A 213 17.49 -39.33 14.78
CA ILE A 213 17.01 -38.39 15.80
C ILE A 213 16.91 -36.96 15.24
N LEU A 214 17.89 -36.52 14.45
CA LEU A 214 17.86 -35.20 13.80
C LEU A 214 16.71 -35.11 12.80
N ASN A 215 16.52 -36.14 11.97
CA ASN A 215 15.41 -36.22 11.04
C ASN A 215 14.06 -36.20 11.79
N ALA A 216 13.90 -36.99 12.85
CA ALA A 216 12.68 -37.00 13.69
C ALA A 216 12.38 -35.61 14.29
N LYS A 217 13.40 -34.89 14.80
CA LYS A 217 13.27 -33.50 15.26
C LYS A 217 12.83 -32.56 14.14
N CYS A 218 13.39 -32.70 12.94
CA CYS A 218 12.99 -31.91 11.76
C CYS A 218 11.55 -32.23 11.31
N HIS A 219 11.10 -33.47 11.42
CA HIS A 219 9.72 -33.86 11.15
C HIS A 219 8.75 -33.23 12.17
N ALA A 220 9.02 -33.35 13.47
CA ALA A 220 8.19 -32.73 14.51
C ALA A 220 8.04 -31.20 14.35
N ILE A 221 9.13 -30.50 13.99
CA ILE A 221 9.11 -29.06 13.70
C ILE A 221 8.28 -28.77 12.43
N ARG A 222 8.42 -29.60 11.37
CA ARG A 222 7.65 -29.44 10.14
C ARG A 222 6.15 -29.64 10.37
N ASP A 223 5.77 -30.64 11.16
CA ASP A 223 4.37 -30.94 11.45
C ASP A 223 3.72 -29.82 12.28
N ALA A 224 4.44 -29.27 13.26
CA ALA A 224 4.03 -28.07 13.98
C ALA A 224 3.83 -26.87 13.02
N GLN A 225 4.77 -26.61 12.11
CA GLN A 225 4.67 -25.55 11.09
C GLN A 225 3.50 -25.76 10.12
N ILE A 226 3.16 -27.02 9.78
CA ILE A 226 1.99 -27.34 8.94
C ILE A 226 0.70 -27.04 9.70
N LEU A 227 0.61 -27.35 10.99
CA LEU A 227 -0.54 -27.02 11.84
C LEU A 227 -0.70 -25.50 12.00
N GLU A 228 0.39 -24.79 12.31
CA GLU A 228 0.43 -23.32 12.38
C GLU A 228 -0.05 -22.68 11.06
N LYS A 229 0.50 -23.11 9.92
CA LYS A 229 0.07 -22.63 8.60
C LYS A 229 -1.42 -22.91 8.33
N ARG A 230 -1.94 -24.06 8.76
CA ARG A 230 -3.38 -24.39 8.63
C ARG A 230 -4.26 -23.47 9.48
N ILE A 231 -3.82 -23.10 10.69
CA ILE A 231 -4.52 -22.15 11.56
C ILE A 231 -4.54 -20.76 10.90
N ILE A 232 -3.37 -20.23 10.52
CA ILE A 232 -3.25 -18.94 9.81
C ILE A 232 -4.12 -18.90 8.55
N THR A 233 -4.14 -19.98 7.75
CA THR A 233 -4.96 -20.05 6.53
C THR A 233 -6.47 -19.99 6.85
N LYS A 234 -6.91 -20.59 7.96
CA LYS A 234 -8.31 -20.50 8.41
C LYS A 234 -8.67 -19.09 8.85
N GLU A 235 -7.86 -18.51 9.75
CA GLU A 235 -8.04 -17.15 10.28
C GLU A 235 -8.10 -16.11 9.15
N MET A 236 -7.17 -16.19 8.18
CA MET A 236 -7.21 -15.36 6.97
C MET A 236 -8.51 -15.56 6.18
N SER A 237 -8.96 -16.80 5.96
CA SER A 237 -10.22 -17.07 5.25
C SER A 237 -11.48 -16.61 6.01
N GLU A 238 -11.40 -16.45 7.33
CA GLU A 238 -12.48 -15.97 8.18
C GLU A 238 -12.55 -14.44 8.16
N GLU A 239 -11.41 -13.75 8.23
CA GLU A 239 -11.35 -12.30 8.06
C GLU A 239 -11.69 -11.88 6.61
N GLU A 240 -11.26 -12.63 5.59
CA GLU A 240 -11.73 -12.44 4.21
C GLU A 240 -13.26 -12.51 4.11
N LYS A 241 -13.91 -13.54 4.69
CA LYS A 241 -15.38 -13.66 4.71
C LYS A 241 -16.03 -12.48 5.44
N ARG A 242 -15.46 -12.02 6.56
CA ARG A 242 -15.93 -10.85 7.31
C ARG A 242 -15.83 -9.57 6.47
N LEU A 243 -14.74 -9.38 5.74
CA LEU A 243 -14.58 -8.26 4.80
C LEU A 243 -15.56 -8.35 3.62
N TYR A 244 -15.78 -9.54 3.05
CA TYR A 244 -16.81 -9.74 2.01
C TYR A 244 -18.21 -9.38 2.52
N GLN A 245 -18.59 -9.80 3.73
CA GLN A 245 -19.87 -9.41 4.34
C GLN A 245 -19.97 -7.90 4.56
N MET A 246 -18.90 -7.25 5.01
CA MET A 246 -18.86 -5.79 5.18
C MET A 246 -19.04 -5.06 3.83
N MET A 247 -18.34 -5.50 2.79
CA MET A 247 -18.48 -4.96 1.43
C MET A 247 -19.87 -5.21 0.84
N GLU A 248 -20.49 -6.36 1.10
CA GLU A 248 -21.85 -6.65 0.67
C GLU A 248 -22.88 -5.75 1.37
N VAL A 249 -22.70 -5.49 2.67
CA VAL A 249 -23.52 -4.53 3.42
C VAL A 249 -23.38 -3.12 2.85
N GLU A 250 -22.17 -2.65 2.54
CA GLU A 250 -21.96 -1.35 1.89
C GLU A 250 -22.56 -1.29 0.49
N ARG A 251 -22.40 -2.36 -0.32
CA ARG A 251 -23.04 -2.46 -1.64
C ARG A 251 -24.56 -2.36 -1.53
N ASN A 252 -25.15 -3.06 -0.57
CA ASN A 252 -26.60 -3.05 -0.35
C ASN A 252 -27.08 -1.71 0.23
N ARG A 253 -26.26 -0.98 1.02
CA ARG A 253 -26.52 0.41 1.42
C ARG A 253 -26.51 1.35 0.21
N ALA A 254 -25.51 1.25 -0.66
CA ALA A 254 -25.40 2.06 -1.87
C ALA A 254 -26.59 1.85 -2.83
N ILE A 255 -27.03 0.59 -3.01
CA ILE A 255 -28.23 0.26 -3.79
C ILE A 255 -29.48 0.93 -3.18
N LYS A 256 -29.71 0.81 -1.86
CA LYS A 256 -30.84 1.46 -1.18
C LYS A 256 -30.82 2.99 -1.34
N MET A 257 -29.66 3.62 -1.19
CA MET A 257 -29.51 5.07 -1.40
C MET A 257 -29.87 5.48 -2.84
N GLN A 258 -29.48 4.66 -3.83
CA GLN A 258 -29.84 4.89 -5.24
C GLN A 258 -31.34 4.69 -5.48
N GLU A 259 -31.95 3.63 -4.94
CA GLU A 259 -33.39 3.37 -4.98
C GLU A 259 -34.19 4.53 -4.37
N GLU A 260 -33.75 5.09 -3.23
CA GLU A 260 -34.35 6.28 -2.63
C GLU A 260 -34.28 7.52 -3.54
N ILE A 261 -33.14 7.75 -4.20
CA ILE A 261 -32.97 8.85 -5.15
C ILE A 261 -33.91 8.67 -6.35
N GLU A 262 -34.05 7.45 -6.86
CA GLU A 262 -34.93 7.13 -7.98
C GLU A 262 -36.42 7.22 -7.59
N ALA A 263 -36.78 6.80 -6.37
CA ALA A 263 -38.10 7.00 -5.79
C ALA A 263 -38.43 8.49 -5.67
N LYS A 264 -37.53 9.32 -5.12
CA LYS A 264 -37.67 10.79 -5.07
C LYS A 264 -37.88 11.38 -6.48
N LYS A 265 -37.05 11.01 -7.46
CA LYS A 265 -37.22 11.40 -8.88
C LYS A 265 -38.53 10.90 -9.50
N LYS A 266 -39.07 9.75 -9.07
CA LYS A 266 -40.38 9.24 -9.51
C LYS A 266 -41.52 10.07 -8.90
N HIS A 267 -41.45 10.42 -7.61
CA HIS A 267 -42.42 11.31 -6.97
C HIS A 267 -42.46 12.70 -7.61
N GLU A 268 -41.31 13.30 -7.90
CA GLU A 268 -41.26 14.61 -8.61
C GLU A 268 -41.85 14.53 -10.03
N ARG A 269 -41.62 13.44 -10.77
CA ARG A 269 -42.28 13.21 -12.07
C ARG A 269 -43.80 13.04 -11.94
N ILE A 270 -44.29 12.41 -10.87
CA ILE A 270 -45.73 12.27 -10.60
C ILE A 270 -46.34 13.64 -10.25
N ARG A 271 -45.67 14.44 -9.39
CA ARG A 271 -46.08 15.83 -9.07
C ARG A 271 -46.14 16.71 -10.31
N GLY A 272 -45.10 16.68 -11.15
CA GLY A 272 -45.08 17.39 -12.43
C GLY A 272 -46.22 16.97 -13.36
N LYS A 273 -46.52 15.67 -13.45
CA LYS A 273 -47.68 15.16 -14.21
C LYS A 273 -49.01 15.68 -13.63
N GLN A 274 -49.17 15.71 -12.31
CA GLN A 274 -50.39 16.21 -11.66
C GLN A 274 -50.61 17.70 -11.94
N LEU A 275 -49.56 18.53 -11.85
CA LEU A 275 -49.63 19.95 -12.18
C LEU A 275 -50.01 20.19 -13.65
N ILE A 276 -49.50 19.38 -14.59
CA ILE A 276 -49.88 19.46 -16.00
C ILE A 276 -51.36 19.08 -16.20
N ILE A 277 -51.87 18.07 -15.49
CA ILE A 277 -53.29 17.68 -15.56
C ILE A 277 -54.17 18.82 -15.05
N GLN A 278 -53.84 19.42 -13.90
CA GLN A 278 -54.54 20.59 -13.36
C GLN A 278 -54.53 21.75 -14.34
N GLN A 279 -53.37 22.06 -14.95
CA GLN A 279 -53.29 23.07 -16.01
C GLN A 279 -54.16 22.73 -17.23
N MET A 280 -54.33 21.46 -17.60
CA MET A 280 -55.24 21.06 -18.68
C MET A 280 -56.70 21.23 -18.29
N GLU A 281 -57.06 20.95 -17.03
CA GLU A 281 -58.39 21.17 -16.45
C GLU A 281 -58.70 22.68 -16.41
N ASP A 282 -57.83 23.52 -15.83
CA ASP A 282 -57.96 24.98 -15.79
C ASP A 282 -58.14 25.60 -17.19
N ASN A 283 -57.35 25.14 -18.18
CA ASN A 283 -57.46 25.59 -19.57
C ASN A 283 -58.74 25.10 -20.26
N PHE A 284 -59.29 23.95 -19.86
CA PHE A 284 -60.54 23.42 -20.38
C PHE A 284 -61.74 24.19 -19.81
N GLU A 285 -61.76 24.44 -18.51
CA GLU A 285 -62.75 25.31 -17.86
C GLU A 285 -62.71 26.73 -18.44
N SER A 286 -61.51 27.30 -18.63
CA SER A 286 -61.34 28.61 -19.26
C SER A 286 -61.88 28.68 -20.70
N ARG A 287 -61.79 27.58 -21.46
CA ARG A 287 -62.39 27.48 -22.80
C ARG A 287 -63.91 27.41 -22.74
N ILE A 288 -64.47 26.59 -21.85
CA ILE A 288 -65.91 26.49 -21.65
C ILE A 288 -66.48 27.86 -21.29
N LEU A 289 -65.90 28.55 -20.32
CA LEU A 289 -66.33 29.90 -19.91
C LEU A 289 -66.30 30.90 -21.08
N LEU A 290 -65.29 30.82 -21.95
CA LEU A 290 -65.16 31.71 -23.11
C LEU A 290 -66.15 31.35 -24.25
N GLU A 291 -66.51 30.07 -24.39
CA GLU A 291 -67.58 29.61 -25.28
C GLU A 291 -68.97 30.01 -24.76
N GLU A 292 -69.21 29.92 -23.45
CA GLU A 292 -70.42 30.42 -22.78
C GLU A 292 -70.56 31.94 -22.92
N GLN A 293 -69.49 32.72 -22.71
CA GLN A 293 -69.48 34.16 -22.94
C GLN A 293 -69.83 34.49 -24.40
N ARG A 294 -69.21 33.83 -25.37
CA ARG A 294 -69.54 34.02 -26.80
C ARG A 294 -70.99 33.64 -27.13
N ALA A 295 -71.53 32.60 -26.48
CA ALA A 295 -72.93 32.22 -26.64
C ALA A 295 -73.88 33.28 -26.06
N GLN A 296 -73.56 33.86 -24.91
CA GLN A 296 -74.31 34.97 -24.31
C GLN A 296 -74.24 36.23 -25.17
N GLU A 297 -73.07 36.62 -25.67
CA GLU A 297 -72.90 37.72 -26.63
C GLU A 297 -73.73 37.48 -27.90
N GLY A 298 -73.71 36.25 -28.43
CA GLY A 298 -74.53 35.84 -29.58
C GLY A 298 -76.04 35.97 -29.31
N GLN A 299 -76.52 35.56 -28.13
CA GLN A 299 -77.91 35.72 -27.73
C GLN A 299 -78.30 37.19 -27.55
N GLN A 300 -77.44 38.02 -26.95
CA GLN A 300 -77.66 39.46 -26.82
C GLN A 300 -77.71 40.15 -28.19
N MET A 301 -76.83 39.76 -29.12
CA MET A 301 -76.84 40.24 -30.50
C MET A 301 -78.14 39.86 -31.22
N LEU A 302 -78.61 38.62 -31.06
CA LEU A 302 -79.89 38.18 -31.63
C LEU A 302 -81.08 38.98 -31.07
N GLN A 303 -81.14 39.18 -29.74
CA GLN A 303 -82.18 40.01 -29.11
C GLN A 303 -82.12 41.48 -29.55
N TYR A 304 -80.93 42.01 -29.83
CA TYR A 304 -80.77 43.36 -30.37
C TYR A 304 -81.27 43.43 -31.83
N LEU A 305 -80.93 42.42 -32.65
CA LEU A 305 -81.40 42.32 -34.03
C LEU A 305 -82.93 42.19 -34.11
N GLU A 306 -83.52 41.38 -33.23
CA GLU A 306 -84.98 41.20 -33.12
C GLU A 306 -85.68 42.51 -32.71
N LYS A 307 -85.12 43.27 -31.75
CA LYS A 307 -85.64 44.60 -31.40
C LYS A 307 -85.60 45.55 -32.59
N LEU A 308 -84.50 45.58 -33.34
CA LEU A 308 -84.35 46.43 -34.53
C LEU A 308 -85.39 46.05 -35.59
N GLN A 309 -85.58 44.75 -35.87
CA GLN A 309 -86.62 44.26 -36.77
C GLN A 309 -88.02 44.66 -36.30
N MET A 310 -88.32 44.58 -35.00
CA MET A 310 -89.60 45.00 -34.44
C MET A 310 -89.80 46.52 -34.46
N GLU A 311 -88.73 47.32 -34.48
CA GLU A 311 -88.78 48.76 -34.71
C GLU A 311 -89.02 49.08 -36.19
N ASP A 312 -88.31 48.41 -37.10
CA ASP A 312 -88.54 48.50 -38.56
C ASP A 312 -90.00 48.12 -38.93
N TYR A 313 -90.54 47.03 -38.38
CA TYR A 313 -91.95 46.65 -38.59
C TYR A 313 -92.91 47.74 -38.12
N LYS A 314 -92.68 48.34 -36.95
CA LYS A 314 -93.53 49.45 -36.44
C LYS A 314 -93.40 50.71 -37.28
N GLU A 315 -92.22 51.02 -37.81
CA GLU A 315 -92.05 52.12 -38.76
C GLU A 315 -92.80 51.86 -40.08
N MET A 316 -92.75 50.63 -40.59
CA MET A 316 -93.48 50.24 -41.80
C MET A 316 -95.00 50.28 -41.58
N GLU A 317 -95.49 49.85 -40.42
CA GLU A 317 -96.91 49.99 -40.04
C GLU A 317 -97.34 51.46 -39.95
N LYS A 318 -96.54 52.33 -39.31
CA LYS A 318 -96.81 53.78 -39.25
C LYS A 318 -96.86 54.41 -40.65
N LYS A 319 -95.85 54.16 -41.48
CA LYS A 319 -95.80 54.65 -42.87
C LYS A 319 -97.00 54.15 -43.68
N HIS A 320 -97.48 52.92 -43.44
CA HIS A 320 -98.69 52.39 -44.08
C HIS A 320 -99.98 53.07 -43.57
N GLN A 321 -100.08 53.35 -42.27
CA GLN A 321 -101.20 54.09 -41.68
C GLN A 321 -101.26 55.53 -42.20
N GLU A 322 -100.12 56.24 -42.23
CA GLU A 322 -99.97 57.58 -42.80
C GLU A 322 -100.38 57.61 -44.29
N GLN A 323 -99.95 56.62 -45.08
CA GLN A 323 -100.37 56.47 -46.48
C GLN A 323 -101.89 56.26 -46.61
N LEU A 324 -102.51 55.47 -45.73
CA LEU A 324 -103.96 55.25 -45.72
C LEU A 324 -104.74 56.51 -45.34
N GLU A 325 -104.22 57.34 -44.42
CA GLU A 325 -104.82 58.62 -44.07
C GLU A 325 -104.71 59.63 -45.20
N ILE A 326 -103.53 59.77 -45.82
CA ILE A 326 -103.33 60.60 -47.01
C ILE A 326 -104.26 60.16 -48.16
N GLN A 327 -104.42 58.85 -48.39
CA GLN A 327 -105.37 58.34 -49.39
C GLN A 327 -106.84 58.66 -49.06
N LYS A 328 -107.25 58.63 -47.79
CA LYS A 328 -108.60 59.02 -47.37
C LYS A 328 -108.84 60.51 -47.63
N GLU A 329 -107.85 61.35 -47.34
CA GLU A 329 -107.95 62.80 -47.52
C GLU A 329 -107.95 63.20 -49.01
N ILE A 330 -107.10 62.58 -49.83
CA ILE A 330 -107.15 62.75 -51.30
C ILE A 330 -108.52 62.34 -51.86
N LYS A 331 -109.12 61.24 -51.35
CA LYS A 331 -110.47 60.81 -51.77
C LYS A 331 -111.55 61.82 -51.38
N ARG A 332 -111.46 62.45 -50.21
CA ARG A 332 -112.38 63.54 -49.79
C ARG A 332 -112.25 64.76 -50.70
N ILE A 333 -111.02 65.25 -50.89
CA ILE A 333 -110.74 66.43 -51.74
C ILE A 333 -111.19 66.19 -53.19
N ASN A 334 -110.97 64.97 -53.73
CA ASN A 334 -111.46 64.61 -55.07
C ASN A 334 -112.99 64.58 -55.14
N ALA A 335 -113.69 64.01 -54.15
CA ALA A 335 -115.15 64.00 -54.12
C ALA A 335 -115.75 65.43 -54.00
N GLU A 336 -115.12 66.32 -53.25
CA GLU A 336 -115.50 67.74 -53.21
C GLU A 336 -115.25 68.47 -54.53
N ASN A 337 -114.13 68.18 -55.20
CA ASN A 337 -113.83 68.74 -56.51
C ASN A 337 -114.80 68.24 -57.60
N GLU A 338 -115.23 66.97 -57.54
CA GLU A 338 -116.27 66.47 -58.46
C GLU A 338 -117.63 67.14 -58.24
N LYS A 339 -118.05 67.37 -56.99
CA LYS A 339 -119.27 68.13 -56.68
C LYS A 339 -119.20 69.55 -57.24
N LYS A 340 -118.11 70.28 -56.95
CA LYS A 340 -117.86 71.64 -57.51
C LYS A 340 -117.80 71.65 -59.05
N LYS A 341 -117.45 70.54 -59.69
CA LYS A 341 -117.43 70.37 -61.15
C LYS A 341 -118.82 70.05 -61.73
N LEU A 342 -119.67 69.34 -60.99
CA LEU A 342 -121.07 69.11 -61.34
C LEU A 342 -121.89 70.41 -61.22
N GLU A 343 -121.73 71.16 -60.13
CA GLU A 343 -122.36 72.47 -59.91
C GLU A 343 -122.03 73.46 -61.04
N LYS A 344 -120.75 73.52 -61.47
CA LYS A 344 -120.35 74.32 -62.63
C LYS A 344 -120.99 73.86 -63.94
N LYS A 345 -121.07 72.55 -64.19
CA LYS A 345 -121.75 72.00 -65.38
C LYS A 345 -123.24 72.29 -65.43
N GLU A 346 -123.91 72.39 -64.28
CA GLU A 346 -125.32 72.77 -64.22
C GLU A 346 -125.52 74.26 -64.50
N GLN A 347 -124.59 75.11 -64.06
CA GLN A 347 -124.54 76.53 -64.42
C GLN A 347 -124.23 76.72 -65.92
N GLU A 348 -123.27 75.97 -66.48
CA GLU A 348 -122.91 75.97 -67.91
C GLU A 348 -124.13 75.61 -68.78
N LYS A 349 -124.85 74.52 -68.49
CA LYS A 349 -126.06 74.13 -69.25
C LYS A 349 -127.15 75.22 -69.30
N LEU A 350 -127.32 75.97 -68.21
CA LEU A 350 -128.30 77.06 -68.15
C LEU A 350 -127.88 78.29 -68.98
N LEU A 351 -126.57 78.46 -69.21
CA LEU A 351 -126.00 79.50 -70.04
C LEU A 351 -125.94 79.07 -71.52
N ASP A 352 -125.60 77.81 -71.80
CA ASP A 352 -125.52 77.26 -73.16
C ASP A 352 -126.86 77.35 -73.92
N LEU A 353 -127.98 77.12 -73.23
CA LEU A 353 -129.33 77.32 -73.81
C LEU A 353 -129.63 78.79 -74.19
N ARG A 354 -128.97 79.78 -73.55
CA ARG A 354 -129.04 81.19 -73.94
C ARG A 354 -127.97 81.61 -74.95
N VAL A 355 -126.91 80.81 -75.10
CA VAL A 355 -125.79 81.05 -76.02
C VAL A 355 -126.06 80.44 -77.40
N LEU A 356 -126.81 79.34 -77.52
CA LEU A 356 -127.15 78.72 -78.80
C LEU A 356 -127.95 79.64 -79.74
N ASP A 357 -128.98 80.33 -79.23
CA ASP A 357 -129.76 81.32 -80.02
C ASP A 357 -128.92 82.54 -80.45
N TYR A 358 -127.88 82.87 -79.68
CA TYR A 358 -126.99 84.01 -79.96
C TYR A 358 -125.82 83.64 -80.89
N THR A 359 -125.33 82.40 -80.85
CA THR A 359 -124.12 81.97 -81.57
C THR A 359 -124.36 81.71 -83.06
N GLN A 360 -125.55 81.26 -83.48
CA GLN A 360 -125.87 81.14 -84.91
C GLN A 360 -125.72 82.49 -85.65
N GLN A 361 -125.93 83.62 -84.96
CA GLN A 361 -125.80 84.97 -85.51
C GLN A 361 -124.39 85.59 -85.32
N LYS A 362 -123.48 84.86 -84.65
CA LYS A 362 -122.12 85.31 -84.30
C LYS A 362 -121.03 84.54 -85.05
N ILE A 363 -121.23 83.24 -85.31
CA ILE A 363 -120.30 82.36 -86.03
C ILE A 363 -119.93 82.91 -87.42
N ALA A 364 -120.86 83.56 -88.12
CA ALA A 364 -120.61 84.21 -89.40
C ALA A 364 -119.73 85.48 -89.35
N ARG A 365 -119.36 85.97 -88.15
CA ARG A 365 -118.52 87.17 -87.95
C ARG A 365 -117.19 86.90 -87.24
N GLU A 366 -117.00 85.73 -86.61
CA GLU A 366 -115.77 85.44 -85.86
C GLU A 366 -114.71 84.67 -86.67
N ALA A 367 -115.07 84.16 -87.85
CA ALA A 367 -114.12 83.57 -88.80
C ALA A 367 -113.09 84.57 -89.37
N GLU A 368 -113.28 85.88 -89.17
CA GLU A 368 -112.43 86.91 -89.78
C GLU A 368 -111.11 87.16 -89.04
N TYR A 369 -110.94 86.83 -87.74
CA TYR A 369 -109.66 87.13 -87.07
C TYR A 369 -109.23 86.25 -85.88
N GLU A 370 -109.38 84.91 -86.00
CA GLU A 370 -108.53 83.95 -85.26
C GLU A 370 -107.01 84.23 -85.42
N ALA A 371 -106.62 85.01 -86.44
CA ALA A 371 -105.26 85.44 -86.72
C ALA A 371 -104.63 86.44 -85.71
N GLU A 372 -105.37 87.00 -84.73
CA GLU A 372 -104.77 87.92 -83.72
C GLU A 372 -104.07 87.17 -82.58
N GLN A 373 -104.59 86.02 -82.14
CA GLN A 373 -104.11 85.38 -80.90
C GLN A 373 -102.87 84.47 -81.05
N GLU A 374 -102.49 84.07 -82.27
CA GLU A 374 -101.25 83.30 -82.48
C GLU A 374 -99.96 84.09 -82.16
N ARG A 375 -100.04 85.42 -82.10
CA ARG A 375 -98.88 86.28 -81.81
C ARG A 375 -98.37 86.15 -80.37
N LEU A 376 -99.25 85.87 -79.40
CA LEU A 376 -98.91 85.91 -77.97
C LEU A 376 -98.20 84.64 -77.44
N LYS A 377 -98.24 83.52 -78.19
CA LYS A 377 -97.70 82.22 -77.72
C LYS A 377 -96.18 82.06 -77.91
N LYS A 378 -95.52 82.93 -78.68
CA LYS A 378 -94.09 82.77 -79.08
C LYS A 378 -93.04 83.33 -78.11
N GLU A 379 -93.43 83.96 -77.00
CA GLU A 379 -92.48 84.61 -76.07
C GLU A 379 -92.17 83.80 -74.80
N LYS A 380 -93.16 83.17 -74.16
CA LYS A 380 -92.95 82.47 -72.86
C LYS A 380 -92.16 81.16 -72.96
N GLU A 381 -92.06 80.57 -74.15
CA GLU A 381 -91.37 79.28 -74.36
C GLU A 381 -89.83 79.40 -74.39
N LYS A 382 -89.30 80.60 -74.71
CA LYS A 382 -87.86 80.81 -74.93
C LYS A 382 -87.04 80.97 -73.65
N GLU A 383 -87.65 81.40 -72.53
CA GLU A 383 -86.94 81.51 -71.25
C GLU A 383 -86.66 80.15 -70.59
N VAL A 384 -87.66 79.26 -70.57
CA VAL A 384 -87.56 77.97 -69.85
C VAL A 384 -86.51 77.05 -70.46
N ALA A 385 -86.29 77.12 -71.78
CA ALA A 385 -85.25 76.37 -72.47
C ALA A 385 -83.82 76.82 -72.09
N ARG A 386 -83.62 78.12 -71.83
CA ARG A 386 -82.28 78.69 -71.56
C ARG A 386 -81.75 78.34 -70.18
N LEU A 387 -82.63 78.18 -69.19
CA LEU A 387 -82.26 77.89 -67.80
C LEU A 387 -81.88 76.41 -67.57
N ARG A 388 -82.44 75.45 -68.33
CA ARG A 388 -82.06 74.03 -68.23
C ARG A 388 -80.69 73.75 -68.84
N ALA A 389 -80.41 74.26 -70.04
CA ALA A 389 -79.15 74.04 -70.75
C ALA A 389 -77.91 74.58 -70.00
N LEU A 390 -78.09 75.53 -69.08
CA LEU A 390 -77.00 76.07 -68.24
C LEU A 390 -76.71 75.19 -67.01
N GLN A 391 -77.72 74.50 -66.46
CA GLN A 391 -77.57 73.62 -65.29
C GLN A 391 -76.99 72.24 -65.65
N GLU A 392 -77.29 71.75 -66.86
CA GLU A 392 -76.81 70.46 -67.37
C GLU A 392 -75.29 70.49 -67.56
N ARG A 393 -74.77 71.45 -68.34
CA ARG A 393 -73.32 71.66 -68.55
C ARG A 393 -72.51 71.86 -67.27
N ALA A 394 -73.13 72.45 -66.24
CA ALA A 394 -72.49 72.65 -64.93
C ALA A 394 -72.40 71.36 -64.09
N ARG A 395 -73.22 70.35 -64.39
CA ARG A 395 -73.11 69.00 -63.80
C ARG A 395 -72.09 68.17 -64.57
N ASP A 396 -72.12 68.22 -65.89
CA ASP A 396 -71.19 67.47 -66.76
C ASP A 396 -69.73 67.89 -66.49
N TYR A 397 -69.46 69.20 -66.39
CA TYR A 397 -68.12 69.72 -66.08
C TYR A 397 -67.62 69.33 -64.67
N LYS A 398 -68.52 69.04 -63.71
CA LYS A 398 -68.13 68.46 -62.41
C LYS A 398 -67.84 66.97 -62.53
N ALA A 399 -68.66 66.23 -63.28
CA ALA A 399 -68.45 64.80 -63.52
C ALA A 399 -67.10 64.53 -64.21
N GLU A 400 -66.72 65.32 -65.22
CA GLU A 400 -65.41 65.24 -65.88
C GLU A 400 -64.24 65.52 -64.92
N GLN A 401 -64.38 66.50 -64.01
CA GLN A 401 -63.36 66.76 -63.00
C GLN A 401 -63.22 65.62 -61.98
N ASP A 402 -64.34 65.01 -61.56
CA ASP A 402 -64.31 63.91 -60.61
C ASP A 402 -63.82 62.60 -61.26
N GLU A 403 -64.08 62.37 -62.55
CA GLU A 403 -63.48 61.27 -63.32
C GLU A 403 -61.96 61.44 -63.46
N LEU A 404 -61.46 62.65 -63.74
CA LEU A 404 -60.03 62.96 -63.77
C LEU A 404 -59.36 62.82 -62.39
N ARG A 405 -60.07 63.14 -61.30
CA ARG A 405 -59.59 62.87 -59.93
C ARG A 405 -59.55 61.37 -59.63
N ALA A 406 -60.59 60.62 -60.03
CA ALA A 406 -60.65 59.17 -59.84
C ALA A 406 -59.49 58.46 -60.57
N LYS A 407 -59.24 58.80 -61.84
CA LYS A 407 -58.11 58.25 -62.63
C LYS A 407 -56.76 58.56 -61.99
N ARG A 408 -56.52 59.82 -61.58
CA ARG A 408 -55.28 60.20 -60.86
C ARG A 408 -55.11 59.45 -59.54
N ASN A 409 -56.19 59.22 -58.79
CA ASN A 409 -56.16 58.51 -57.53
C ASN A 409 -55.91 57.00 -57.72
N GLN A 410 -56.51 56.40 -58.74
CA GLN A 410 -56.24 55.01 -59.15
C GLN A 410 -54.77 54.82 -59.55
N GLU A 411 -54.20 55.70 -60.38
CA GLU A 411 -52.78 55.65 -60.72
C GLU A 411 -51.86 55.91 -59.50
N ALA A 412 -52.24 56.79 -58.58
CA ALA A 412 -51.47 57.03 -57.35
C ALA A 412 -51.44 55.78 -56.46
N MET A 413 -52.60 55.13 -56.27
CA MET A 413 -52.72 53.86 -55.55
C MET A 413 -51.93 52.74 -56.25
N GLU A 414 -51.95 52.67 -57.57
CA GLU A 414 -51.23 51.66 -58.35
C GLU A 414 -49.70 51.88 -58.31
N ARG A 415 -49.22 53.14 -58.33
CA ARG A 415 -47.80 53.47 -58.11
C ARG A 415 -47.36 53.11 -56.69
N ALA A 416 -48.15 53.48 -55.68
CA ALA A 416 -47.88 53.15 -54.28
C ALA A 416 -47.88 51.63 -54.04
N TRP A 417 -48.78 50.88 -54.69
CA TRP A 417 -48.82 49.42 -54.62
C TRP A 417 -47.57 48.79 -55.25
N ARG A 418 -47.17 49.22 -56.46
CA ARG A 418 -45.92 48.76 -57.10
C ARG A 418 -44.66 49.09 -56.29
N GLN A 419 -44.62 50.25 -55.63
CA GLN A 419 -43.52 50.61 -54.73
C GLN A 419 -43.51 49.71 -53.49
N LYS A 420 -44.67 49.49 -52.86
CA LYS A 420 -44.79 48.65 -51.67
C LYS A 420 -44.44 47.19 -51.92
N GLU A 421 -44.76 46.64 -53.10
CA GLU A 421 -44.31 45.30 -53.49
C GLU A 421 -42.80 45.24 -53.78
N LYS A 422 -42.24 46.25 -54.46
CA LYS A 422 -40.78 46.33 -54.64
C LYS A 422 -40.04 46.39 -53.29
N GLU A 423 -40.53 47.17 -52.33
CA GLU A 423 -39.96 47.23 -50.98
C GLU A 423 -40.09 45.91 -50.21
N ARG A 424 -41.21 45.20 -50.35
CA ARG A 424 -41.39 43.86 -49.76
C ARG A 424 -40.42 42.86 -50.36
N ALA A 425 -40.36 42.77 -51.68
CA ALA A 425 -39.43 41.89 -52.39
C ALA A 425 -37.96 42.20 -52.05
N LEU A 426 -37.59 43.47 -51.87
CA LEU A 426 -36.26 43.86 -51.41
C LEU A 426 -35.98 43.42 -49.96
N LYS A 427 -36.91 43.67 -49.02
CA LYS A 427 -36.77 43.22 -47.61
C LYS A 427 -36.73 41.69 -47.49
N GLU A 428 -37.50 40.98 -48.31
CA GLU A 428 -37.46 39.52 -48.42
C GLU A 428 -36.15 39.02 -49.04
N ALA A 429 -35.60 39.72 -50.05
CA ALA A 429 -34.29 39.40 -50.59
C ALA A 429 -33.18 39.64 -49.56
N GLU A 430 -33.17 40.79 -48.89
CA GLU A 430 -32.21 41.14 -47.84
C GLU A 430 -32.22 40.13 -46.70
N THR A 431 -33.39 39.83 -46.13
CA THR A 431 -33.53 38.81 -45.07
C THR A 431 -33.08 37.42 -45.55
N ASN A 432 -33.42 37.01 -46.78
CA ASN A 432 -32.89 35.79 -47.37
C ASN A 432 -31.37 35.80 -47.53
N THR A 433 -30.73 36.92 -47.88
CA THR A 433 -29.26 37.00 -47.94
C THR A 433 -28.62 36.90 -46.55
N MET A 434 -29.22 37.52 -45.53
CA MET A 434 -28.73 37.43 -44.14
C MET A 434 -28.87 36.01 -43.59
N LEU A 435 -30.00 35.34 -43.85
CA LEU A 435 -30.19 33.93 -43.50
C LEU A 435 -29.21 33.00 -44.23
N LYS A 436 -28.89 33.27 -45.51
CA LYS A 436 -27.88 32.53 -46.26
C LYS A 436 -26.47 32.74 -45.68
N LYS A 437 -26.08 33.97 -45.34
CA LYS A 437 -24.80 34.29 -44.68
C LYS A 437 -24.67 33.56 -43.35
N SER A 438 -25.67 33.68 -42.48
CA SER A 438 -25.68 32.99 -41.18
C SER A 438 -25.63 31.46 -41.31
N ARG A 439 -26.30 30.88 -42.32
CA ARG A 439 -26.16 29.43 -42.62
C ARG A 439 -24.75 29.06 -43.06
N LEU A 440 -24.10 29.85 -43.90
CA LEU A 440 -22.71 29.61 -44.32
C LEU A 440 -21.75 29.74 -43.14
N GLU A 441 -21.93 30.73 -42.27
CA GLU A 441 -21.16 30.89 -41.03
C GLU A 441 -21.34 29.69 -40.08
N GLN A 442 -22.56 29.20 -39.90
CA GLN A 442 -22.83 27.99 -39.11
C GLN A 442 -22.22 26.73 -39.73
N VAL A 443 -22.20 26.60 -41.05
CA VAL A 443 -21.53 25.49 -41.75
C VAL A 443 -20.02 25.58 -41.54
N ALA A 444 -19.41 26.73 -41.79
CA ALA A 444 -17.97 26.95 -41.60
C ALA A 444 -17.52 26.72 -40.13
N GLN A 445 -18.33 27.15 -39.16
CA GLN A 445 -18.09 26.85 -37.74
C GLN A 445 -18.15 25.35 -37.46
N LYS A 446 -19.15 24.62 -37.98
CA LYS A 446 -19.24 23.16 -37.83
C LYS A 446 -18.08 22.44 -38.50
N GLU A 447 -17.69 22.84 -39.71
CA GLU A 447 -16.52 22.32 -40.41
C GLU A 447 -15.23 22.54 -39.62
N HIS A 448 -15.04 23.73 -39.05
CA HIS A 448 -13.91 24.04 -38.17
C HIS A 448 -13.91 23.17 -36.90
N PHE A 449 -15.07 22.99 -36.23
CA PHE A 449 -15.16 22.09 -35.07
C PHE A 449 -14.84 20.63 -35.44
N LEU A 450 -15.34 20.14 -36.58
CA LEU A 450 -15.03 18.79 -37.08
C LEU A 450 -13.55 18.63 -37.42
N ALA A 451 -12.92 19.65 -38.02
CA ALA A 451 -11.48 19.65 -38.32
C ALA A 451 -10.63 19.63 -37.03
N VAL A 452 -10.98 20.43 -36.02
CA VAL A 452 -10.31 20.44 -34.71
C VAL A 452 -10.51 19.12 -33.97
N GLN A 453 -11.70 18.51 -34.04
CA GLN A 453 -11.98 17.20 -33.48
C GLN A 453 -11.09 16.14 -34.14
N ALA A 454 -11.10 16.05 -35.47
CA ALA A 454 -10.27 15.10 -36.22
C ALA A 454 -8.76 15.30 -35.98
N GLN A 455 -8.30 16.54 -35.73
CA GLN A 455 -6.91 16.82 -35.37
C GLN A 455 -6.57 16.33 -33.95
N ARG A 456 -7.50 16.47 -32.99
CA ARG A 456 -7.35 15.91 -31.63
C ARG A 456 -7.30 14.39 -31.67
N ASP A 457 -8.23 13.77 -32.38
CA ASP A 457 -8.34 12.31 -32.53
C ASP A 457 -7.06 11.73 -33.17
N ARG A 458 -6.50 12.39 -34.21
CA ARG A 458 -5.18 12.05 -34.78
C ARG A 458 -4.05 12.19 -33.76
N ALA A 459 -4.00 13.30 -33.01
CA ALA A 459 -2.97 13.51 -32.00
C ALA A 459 -3.06 12.50 -30.83
N GLU A 460 -4.26 12.00 -30.52
CA GLU A 460 -4.47 10.90 -29.57
C GLU A 460 -4.02 9.56 -30.14
N PHE A 461 -4.38 9.26 -31.38
CA PHE A 461 -3.90 8.07 -32.09
C PHE A 461 -2.37 8.03 -32.17
N ASP A 462 -1.72 9.13 -32.54
CA ASP A 462 -0.25 9.24 -32.60
C ASP A 462 0.40 9.07 -31.22
N ARG A 463 -0.25 9.55 -30.13
CA ARG A 463 0.22 9.31 -28.75
C ARG A 463 0.13 7.83 -28.39
N VAL A 464 -0.99 7.17 -28.69
CA VAL A 464 -1.17 5.72 -28.44
C VAL A 464 -0.16 4.91 -29.24
N LEU A 465 0.06 5.24 -30.52
CA LEU A 465 1.02 4.56 -31.39
C LEU A 465 2.45 4.67 -30.84
N ARG A 466 2.87 5.84 -30.36
CA ARG A 466 4.18 6.01 -29.70
C ARG A 466 4.32 5.15 -28.45
N VAL A 467 3.30 5.11 -27.59
CA VAL A 467 3.31 4.27 -26.38
C VAL A 467 3.40 2.78 -26.75
N GLN A 468 2.68 2.33 -27.78
CA GLN A 468 2.77 0.95 -28.28
C GLN A 468 4.16 0.64 -28.88
N GLN A 469 4.76 1.57 -29.62
CA GLN A 469 6.13 1.43 -30.13
C GLN A 469 7.15 1.35 -28.99
N GLU A 470 7.06 2.23 -27.99
CA GLU A 470 7.91 2.18 -26.79
C GLU A 470 7.75 0.88 -26.00
N GLN A 471 6.53 0.36 -25.86
CA GLN A 471 6.26 -0.93 -25.22
C GLN A 471 6.92 -2.07 -26.00
N THR A 472 6.71 -2.10 -27.31
CA THR A 472 7.32 -3.11 -28.21
C THR A 472 8.84 -3.06 -28.15
N GLU A 473 9.45 -1.87 -28.10
CA GLU A 473 10.90 -1.72 -27.93
C GLU A 473 11.41 -2.16 -26.56
N LYS A 474 10.66 -1.88 -25.48
CA LYS A 474 11.00 -2.33 -24.11
C LYS A 474 10.95 -3.85 -24.03
N GLU A 475 9.89 -4.47 -24.54
CA GLU A 475 9.75 -5.93 -24.63
C GLU A 475 10.89 -6.55 -25.47
N ARG A 476 11.25 -5.93 -26.61
CA ARG A 476 12.39 -6.40 -27.43
C ARG A 476 13.71 -6.32 -26.67
N LYS A 477 13.98 -5.21 -25.96
CA LYS A 477 15.19 -5.04 -25.13
C LYS A 477 15.23 -6.06 -23.98
N GLU A 478 14.12 -6.29 -23.28
CA GLU A 478 14.05 -7.32 -22.25
C GLU A 478 14.30 -8.74 -22.81
N LEU A 479 13.80 -9.04 -24.02
CA LEU A 479 14.08 -10.32 -24.68
C LEU A 479 15.55 -10.43 -25.10
N GLU A 480 16.14 -9.37 -25.66
CA GLU A 480 17.58 -9.29 -25.97
C GLU A 480 18.44 -9.50 -24.71
N GLU A 481 18.07 -8.87 -23.59
CA GLU A 481 18.73 -9.04 -22.28
C GLU A 481 18.63 -10.48 -21.76
N LYS A 482 17.42 -11.04 -21.67
CA LYS A 482 17.17 -12.44 -21.27
C LYS A 482 17.93 -13.43 -22.15
N MET A 483 17.96 -13.20 -23.46
CA MET A 483 18.75 -14.01 -24.38
C MET A 483 20.25 -13.85 -24.13
N SER A 484 20.75 -12.65 -23.83
CA SER A 484 22.15 -12.42 -23.46
C SER A 484 22.53 -13.14 -22.16
N GLU A 485 21.65 -13.17 -21.16
CA GLU A 485 21.83 -13.90 -19.90
C GLU A 485 21.87 -15.42 -20.13
N LEU A 486 20.96 -15.96 -20.95
CA LEU A 486 20.99 -17.36 -21.34
C LEU A 486 22.28 -17.73 -22.08
N HIS A 487 22.79 -16.86 -22.95
CA HIS A 487 24.09 -17.07 -23.61
C HIS A 487 25.26 -17.02 -22.63
N ARG A 488 25.28 -16.07 -21.67
CA ARG A 488 26.30 -16.01 -20.60
C ARG A 488 26.25 -17.27 -19.73
N HIS A 489 25.06 -17.69 -19.30
CA HIS A 489 24.86 -18.90 -18.50
C HIS A 489 25.28 -20.17 -19.26
N ALA A 490 24.94 -20.30 -20.54
CA ALA A 490 25.39 -21.40 -21.38
C ALA A 490 26.92 -21.40 -21.60
N ALA A 491 27.55 -20.23 -21.74
CA ALA A 491 29.00 -20.11 -21.82
C ALA A 491 29.70 -20.50 -20.51
N GLU A 492 29.12 -20.12 -19.37
CA GLU A 492 29.58 -20.47 -18.03
C GLU A 492 29.45 -21.98 -17.76
N LEU A 493 28.32 -22.61 -18.11
CA LEU A 493 28.18 -24.06 -18.03
C LEU A 493 29.24 -24.78 -18.91
N ARG A 494 29.50 -24.30 -20.13
CA ARG A 494 30.57 -24.83 -20.98
C ARG A 494 31.97 -24.62 -20.36
N ARG A 495 32.19 -23.57 -19.59
CA ARG A 495 33.43 -23.37 -18.81
C ARG A 495 33.54 -24.39 -17.68
N GLN A 496 32.49 -24.57 -16.89
CA GLN A 496 32.45 -25.52 -15.78
C GLN A 496 32.65 -26.97 -16.24
N VAL A 497 32.07 -27.36 -17.38
CA VAL A 497 32.31 -28.67 -17.99
C VAL A 497 33.79 -28.85 -18.32
N ARG A 498 34.42 -27.91 -19.04
CA ARG A 498 35.87 -27.97 -19.36
C ARG A 498 36.75 -28.02 -18.11
N GLU A 499 36.42 -27.25 -17.06
CA GLU A 499 37.17 -27.28 -15.81
C GLU A 499 37.03 -28.61 -15.06
N ASN A 500 35.85 -29.23 -15.10
CA ASN A 500 35.64 -30.56 -14.51
C ASN A 500 36.33 -31.66 -15.33
N GLU A 501 36.29 -31.59 -16.66
CA GLU A 501 37.07 -32.47 -17.55
C GLU A 501 38.58 -32.35 -17.26
N GLN A 502 39.10 -31.12 -17.12
CA GLN A 502 40.49 -30.89 -16.73
C GLN A 502 40.81 -31.45 -15.34
N LYS A 503 39.96 -31.26 -14.33
CA LYS A 503 40.13 -31.85 -12.98
C LYS A 503 40.12 -33.39 -13.03
N GLN A 504 39.27 -34.00 -13.85
CA GLN A 504 39.23 -35.45 -14.06
C GLN A 504 40.49 -35.96 -14.78
N LEU A 505 41.02 -35.22 -15.76
CA LEU A 505 42.30 -35.53 -16.39
C LEU A 505 43.46 -35.42 -15.40
N MET A 506 43.53 -34.35 -14.60
CA MET A 506 44.58 -34.15 -13.59
C MET A 506 44.54 -35.24 -12.52
N THR A 507 43.38 -35.53 -11.92
CA THR A 507 43.26 -36.64 -10.95
C THR A 507 43.60 -38.00 -11.58
N ARG A 508 43.27 -38.24 -12.85
CA ARG A 508 43.71 -39.45 -13.57
C ARG A 508 45.22 -39.50 -13.78
N ILE A 509 45.87 -38.38 -14.07
CA ILE A 509 47.34 -38.27 -14.17
C ILE A 509 47.97 -38.53 -12.79
N GLU A 510 47.48 -37.89 -11.73
CA GLU A 510 47.94 -38.09 -10.34
C GLU A 510 47.82 -39.56 -9.90
N LEU A 511 46.71 -40.23 -10.22
CA LEU A 511 46.54 -41.66 -9.97
C LEU A 511 47.55 -42.53 -10.74
N PHE A 512 47.82 -42.21 -12.01
CA PHE A 512 48.85 -42.92 -12.79
C PHE A 512 50.27 -42.65 -12.27
N GLU A 513 50.57 -41.43 -11.83
CA GLU A 513 51.85 -41.09 -11.20
C GLU A 513 52.02 -41.75 -9.84
N GLY A 514 50.96 -41.80 -9.01
CA GLY A 514 50.94 -42.55 -7.76
C GLY A 514 51.17 -44.05 -7.99
N ALA A 515 50.53 -44.62 -9.01
CA ALA A 515 50.75 -46.02 -9.39
C ALA A 515 52.19 -46.28 -9.88
N LYS A 516 52.79 -45.35 -10.66
CA LYS A 516 54.21 -45.43 -11.07
C LYS A 516 55.15 -45.36 -9.86
N LYS A 517 54.97 -44.39 -8.96
CA LYS A 517 55.75 -44.25 -7.72
C LYS A 517 55.66 -45.52 -6.86
N LEU A 518 54.47 -46.08 -6.68
CA LEU A 518 54.27 -47.33 -5.95
C LEU A 518 54.98 -48.53 -6.63
N GLN A 519 54.98 -48.60 -7.96
CA GLN A 519 55.75 -49.61 -8.71
C GLN A 519 57.27 -49.40 -8.57
N GLU A 520 57.76 -48.16 -8.58
CA GLU A 520 59.17 -47.83 -8.40
C GLU A 520 59.65 -48.15 -6.98
N GLU A 521 58.88 -47.79 -5.95
CA GLU A 521 59.13 -48.17 -4.55
C GLU A 521 59.13 -49.69 -4.37
N ALA A 522 58.18 -50.40 -5.00
CA ALA A 522 58.14 -51.86 -4.99
C ALA A 522 59.36 -52.48 -5.70
N ARG A 523 59.82 -51.90 -6.83
CA ARG A 523 61.06 -52.31 -7.51
C ARG A 523 62.30 -52.07 -6.64
N GLN A 524 62.43 -50.90 -6.03
CA GLN A 524 63.52 -50.58 -5.10
C GLN A 524 63.50 -51.46 -3.85
N ARG A 525 62.32 -51.84 -3.35
CA ARG A 525 62.17 -52.80 -2.25
C ARG A 525 62.61 -54.21 -2.67
N ARG A 526 62.23 -54.67 -3.88
CA ARG A 526 62.69 -55.97 -4.43
C ARG A 526 64.20 -55.98 -4.60
N ALA A 527 64.79 -54.98 -5.25
CA ALA A 527 66.24 -54.86 -5.41
C ALA A 527 66.99 -54.92 -4.07
N ARG A 528 66.58 -54.13 -3.07
CA ARG A 528 67.16 -54.17 -1.71
C ARG A 528 67.03 -55.54 -1.04
N LEU A 529 65.91 -56.24 -1.23
CA LEU A 529 65.74 -57.59 -0.71
C LEU A 529 66.62 -58.60 -1.45
N ASP A 530 66.73 -58.51 -2.77
CA ASP A 530 67.55 -59.44 -3.56
C ASP A 530 69.05 -59.23 -3.32
N ASP A 531 69.51 -57.99 -3.11
CA ASP A 531 70.88 -57.70 -2.67
C ASP A 531 71.16 -58.26 -1.26
N LEU A 532 70.18 -58.20 -0.36
CA LEU A 532 70.30 -58.78 0.98
C LEU A 532 70.29 -60.31 0.94
N LYS A 533 69.44 -60.92 0.10
CA LYS A 533 69.44 -62.37 -0.14
C LYS A 533 70.77 -62.84 -0.75
N LYS A 534 71.34 -62.09 -1.72
CA LYS A 534 72.67 -62.38 -2.29
C LYS A 534 73.76 -62.34 -1.23
N LYS A 535 73.84 -61.25 -0.44
CA LYS A 535 74.77 -61.16 0.71
C LYS A 535 74.61 -62.34 1.67
N LYS A 536 73.39 -62.77 1.99
CA LYS A 536 73.13 -63.93 2.85
C LYS A 536 73.51 -65.27 2.19
N LEU A 537 73.36 -65.43 0.88
CA LEU A 537 73.86 -66.60 0.16
C LEU A 537 75.40 -66.64 0.12
N ASP A 538 76.05 -65.49 -0.05
CA ASP A 538 77.51 -65.40 -0.06
C ASP A 538 78.10 -65.59 1.36
N GLU A 539 77.44 -65.08 2.41
CA GLU A 539 77.74 -65.45 3.80
C GLU A 539 77.64 -66.96 4.03
N LEU A 540 76.62 -67.64 3.48
CA LEU A 540 76.47 -69.10 3.60
C LEU A 540 77.55 -69.88 2.84
N LYS A 541 78.02 -69.38 1.69
CA LYS A 541 79.17 -69.96 0.96
C LYS A 541 80.47 -69.77 1.74
N ILE A 542 80.70 -68.58 2.30
CA ILE A 542 81.88 -68.28 3.14
C ILE A 542 81.88 -69.13 4.41
N ALA A 543 80.70 -69.45 4.97
CA ALA A 543 80.53 -70.38 6.10
C ALA A 543 80.78 -71.86 5.73
N GLY A 544 81.14 -72.19 4.48
CA GLY A 544 81.58 -73.53 4.07
C GLY A 544 80.44 -74.52 3.78
N LEU A 545 79.21 -74.07 3.55
CA LEU A 545 78.12 -74.98 3.14
C LEU A 545 78.32 -75.46 1.69
N PRO A 546 78.13 -76.77 1.39
CA PRO A 546 78.19 -77.28 0.02
C PRO A 546 77.13 -76.65 -0.90
N ASP A 547 77.53 -76.30 -2.13
CA ASP A 547 76.70 -75.58 -3.11
C ASP A 547 75.31 -76.19 -3.39
N LYS A 548 75.16 -77.51 -3.20
CA LYS A 548 73.86 -78.21 -3.32
C LYS A 548 72.80 -77.65 -2.37
N TYR A 549 73.20 -77.15 -1.20
CA TYR A 549 72.29 -76.53 -0.22
C TYR A 549 72.15 -75.02 -0.48
N CYS A 550 73.22 -74.33 -0.86
CA CYS A 550 73.16 -72.90 -1.23
C CYS A 550 72.25 -72.67 -2.45
N SER A 551 72.31 -73.55 -3.46
CA SER A 551 71.41 -73.52 -4.63
C SER A 551 69.95 -73.86 -4.29
N LEU A 552 69.71 -74.77 -3.34
CA LEU A 552 68.36 -75.04 -2.83
C LEU A 552 67.77 -73.82 -2.11
N VAL A 553 68.57 -73.12 -1.31
CA VAL A 553 68.17 -71.86 -0.64
C VAL A 553 67.94 -70.75 -1.66
N ALA A 554 68.82 -70.58 -2.65
CA ALA A 554 68.65 -69.59 -3.72
C ALA A 554 67.35 -69.80 -4.51
N ARG A 555 67.04 -71.06 -4.87
CA ARG A 555 65.78 -71.42 -5.56
C ARG A 555 64.55 -71.20 -4.68
N LYS A 556 64.62 -71.49 -3.36
CA LYS A 556 63.51 -71.21 -2.42
C LYS A 556 63.32 -69.72 -2.10
N ALA A 557 64.37 -68.92 -2.18
CA ALA A 557 64.33 -67.48 -1.89
C ALA A 557 64.01 -66.62 -3.12
N GLU A 558 63.72 -67.23 -4.28
CA GLU A 558 63.47 -66.56 -5.57
C GLU A 558 64.57 -65.54 -5.92
N VAL A 559 65.82 -65.84 -5.57
CA VAL A 559 66.95 -65.00 -5.98
C VAL A 559 67.16 -65.23 -7.47
N PRO A 560 67.26 -64.18 -8.31
CA PRO A 560 67.73 -64.35 -9.68
C PRO A 560 69.18 -64.84 -9.63
N VAL A 561 69.36 -66.15 -9.84
CA VAL A 561 70.64 -66.77 -10.09
C VAL A 561 71.07 -66.35 -11.48
N VAL A 562 72.24 -65.72 -11.59
CA VAL A 562 72.91 -65.40 -12.86
C VAL A 562 73.72 -66.61 -13.29
#